data_AF-A0A5C5VHV5-F1
#
_entry.id   AF-A0A5C5VHV5-F1
#
_cell.length_a   1.000
_cell.length_b   1.000
_cell.length_c   1.000
_cell.angle_alpha   90.00
_cell.angle_beta   90.00
_cell.angle_gamma   90.00
#
_symmetry.space_group_name_H-M   'P 1'
#
loop_
_entity.id
_entity.type
_entity.pdbx_description
1 polymer ?
#
loop_
_entity_poly.entity_id
_entity_poly.type
_entity_poly.pdbx_seq_one_letter_code
_entity_poly.pdbx_strand_id
1 'polypeptide(L)'
;MKFSLTALLWLFALTAVGMGTFGAIGGLAVVALVVLTWVRSGWRATSGCLAFGAVGLTGFSMLAIVFSVADDALDREPCIHNNRRIMVAIHNYHDKHGALPPAWTVDADGRPLHSWRVLILPFVGEEELYQQFRLDEPWDSPHNQQLADQMPAVFRCQACEECRGAWGVPWDLPPRNCPSYHLVADPDAAFHRTSGATLAATTDRRNETIVLVESHERTKNWLEPDAYSLEEAVELLTSIDAVRHPNQTDCFWTTAYAGGRGYVSFLSGDYWNLGSMSEESARACLTAAGGEPRAGELLRIKAARAPSKHVVRWDRVALMLAFVTIALAPMWERRRSANTANEPQP
;
A
#
# COMPACT_ATOMS: atom_id res chain seq x y z
N MET A 1 -24.88 -33.80 -31.60
CA MET A 1 -23.75 -32.87 -31.83
C MET A 1 -22.46 -33.60 -31.49
N LYS A 2 -21.52 -33.77 -32.43
CA LYS A 2 -20.17 -34.29 -32.11
C LYS A 2 -19.28 -33.09 -31.81
N PHE A 3 -18.88 -32.91 -30.55
CA PHE A 3 -17.87 -31.90 -30.19
C PHE A 3 -16.51 -32.45 -30.59
N SER A 4 -15.74 -31.71 -31.39
CA SER A 4 -14.35 -32.08 -31.67
C SER A 4 -13.49 -31.80 -30.44
N LEU A 5 -12.45 -32.61 -30.24
CA LEU A 5 -11.45 -32.38 -29.19
C LEU A 5 -10.86 -30.96 -29.30
N THR A 6 -10.65 -30.48 -30.53
CA THR A 6 -10.19 -29.12 -30.81
C THR A 6 -11.16 -28.05 -30.30
N ALA A 7 -12.47 -28.22 -30.48
CA ALA A 7 -13.47 -27.24 -30.01
C ALA A 7 -13.52 -27.17 -28.47
N LEU A 8 -13.33 -28.30 -27.79
CA LEU A 8 -13.21 -28.35 -26.33
C LEU A 8 -11.96 -27.62 -25.85
N LEU A 9 -10.80 -27.85 -26.49
CA LEU A 9 -9.56 -27.16 -26.15
C LEU A 9 -9.66 -25.63 -26.34
N TRP A 10 -10.29 -25.18 -27.42
CA TRP A 10 -10.57 -23.75 -27.65
C TRP A 10 -11.46 -23.16 -26.56
N LEU A 11 -12.51 -23.87 -26.15
CA LEU A 11 -13.41 -23.40 -25.10
C LEU A 11 -12.71 -23.32 -23.73
N PHE A 12 -11.89 -24.32 -23.37
CA PHE A 12 -11.09 -24.28 -22.15
C PHE A 12 -10.10 -23.11 -22.17
N ALA A 13 -9.39 -22.91 -23.29
CA ALA A 13 -8.47 -21.79 -23.43
C ALA A 13 -9.20 -20.44 -23.35
N LEU A 14 -10.33 -20.29 -24.04
CA LEU A 14 -11.15 -19.07 -24.00
C LEU A 14 -11.68 -18.79 -22.59
N THR A 15 -12.11 -19.83 -21.87
CA THR A 15 -12.58 -19.71 -20.48
C THR A 15 -11.45 -19.31 -19.55
N ALA A 16 -10.31 -19.98 -19.63
CA ALA A 16 -9.14 -19.68 -18.79
C ALA A 16 -8.64 -18.25 -19.01
N VAL A 17 -8.47 -17.82 -20.26
CA VAL A 17 -8.00 -16.48 -20.58
C VAL A 17 -9.08 -15.41 -20.29
N GLY A 18 -10.35 -15.74 -20.49
CA GLY A 18 -11.48 -14.87 -20.12
C GLY A 18 -11.52 -14.63 -18.61
N MET A 19 -11.38 -15.67 -17.80
CA MET A 19 -11.31 -15.54 -16.33
C MET A 19 -10.05 -14.77 -15.88
N GLY A 20 -8.90 -15.00 -16.52
CA GLY A 20 -7.68 -14.25 -16.23
C GLY A 20 -7.78 -12.76 -16.59
N THR A 21 -8.54 -12.42 -17.64
CA THR A 21 -8.68 -11.04 -18.12
C THR A 21 -9.75 -10.26 -17.36
N PHE A 22 -10.91 -10.88 -17.10
CA PHE A 22 -12.11 -10.21 -16.59
C PHE A 22 -12.51 -10.63 -15.16
N GLY A 23 -11.65 -11.37 -14.46
CA GLY A 23 -12.00 -12.04 -13.21
C GLY A 23 -12.95 -13.22 -13.42
N ALA A 24 -13.23 -13.98 -12.35
CA ALA A 24 -14.00 -15.22 -12.48
C ALA A 24 -15.41 -14.99 -13.05
N ILE A 25 -16.17 -14.05 -12.47
CA ILE A 25 -17.56 -13.78 -12.87
C ILE A 25 -17.61 -13.08 -14.23
N GLY A 26 -16.81 -12.02 -14.40
CA GLY A 26 -16.74 -11.28 -15.66
C GLY A 26 -16.28 -12.16 -16.82
N GLY A 27 -15.28 -13.02 -16.58
CA GLY A 27 -14.75 -13.93 -17.58
C GLY A 27 -15.79 -14.92 -18.07
N LEU A 28 -16.51 -15.57 -17.17
CA LEU A 28 -17.60 -16.49 -17.53
C LEU A 28 -18.72 -15.80 -18.31
N ALA A 29 -19.09 -14.57 -17.93
CA ALA A 29 -20.11 -13.80 -18.63
C ALA A 29 -19.70 -13.46 -20.07
N VAL A 30 -18.45 -12.98 -20.27
CA VAL A 30 -17.93 -12.65 -21.61
C VAL A 30 -17.81 -13.91 -22.47
N VAL A 31 -17.29 -15.00 -21.90
CA VAL A 31 -17.16 -16.29 -22.61
C VAL A 31 -18.55 -16.80 -23.03
N ALA A 32 -19.55 -16.71 -22.14
CA ALA A 32 -20.92 -17.11 -22.46
C ALA A 32 -21.50 -16.27 -23.62
N LEU A 33 -21.27 -14.95 -23.63
CA LEU A 33 -21.67 -14.09 -24.74
C LEU A 33 -20.99 -14.50 -26.05
N VAL A 34 -19.68 -14.75 -26.03
CA VAL A 34 -18.92 -15.23 -27.21
C VAL A 34 -19.49 -16.56 -27.70
N VAL A 35 -19.71 -17.53 -26.82
CA VAL A 35 -20.27 -18.84 -27.18
C VAL A 35 -21.70 -18.71 -27.71
N LEU A 36 -22.55 -17.87 -27.11
CA LEU A 36 -23.91 -17.61 -27.60
C LEU A 36 -23.90 -17.01 -29.00
N THR A 37 -22.97 -16.10 -29.29
CA THR A 37 -22.81 -15.56 -30.66
C THR A 37 -22.33 -16.63 -31.64
N TRP A 38 -21.44 -17.53 -31.23
CA TRP A 38 -21.01 -18.67 -32.05
C TRP A 38 -22.20 -19.61 -32.35
N VAL A 39 -23.03 -19.90 -31.36
CA VAL A 39 -24.20 -20.78 -31.52
C VAL A 39 -25.29 -20.12 -32.38
N ARG A 40 -25.64 -18.86 -32.10
CA ARG A 40 -26.75 -18.14 -32.76
C ARG A 40 -26.45 -17.79 -34.21
N SER A 41 -25.18 -17.53 -34.56
CA SER A 41 -24.76 -17.33 -35.96
C SER A 41 -24.79 -18.64 -36.77
N GLY A 42 -25.16 -19.76 -36.17
CA GLY A 42 -25.30 -21.05 -36.86
C GLY A 42 -24.01 -21.52 -37.51
N TRP A 43 -22.85 -21.05 -37.02
CA TRP A 43 -21.55 -21.30 -37.66
C TRP A 43 -21.46 -20.83 -39.13
N ARG A 44 -22.38 -19.98 -39.59
CA ARG A 44 -22.44 -19.43 -40.96
C ARG A 44 -22.07 -17.94 -40.92
N ALA A 45 -20.86 -17.63 -41.36
CA ALA A 45 -20.31 -16.29 -41.39
C ALA A 45 -20.96 -15.42 -42.47
N THR A 46 -21.75 -14.43 -42.07
CA THR A 46 -21.93 -13.21 -42.86
C THR A 46 -21.20 -12.07 -42.16
N SER A 47 -20.65 -11.15 -42.95
CA SER A 47 -19.73 -10.07 -42.56
C SER A 47 -20.18 -9.20 -41.37
N GLY A 48 -21.47 -9.21 -41.02
CA GLY A 48 -22.00 -8.52 -39.84
C GLY A 48 -21.60 -9.13 -38.49
N CYS A 49 -21.27 -10.42 -38.42
CA CYS A 49 -20.94 -11.08 -37.14
C CYS A 49 -19.58 -10.64 -36.56
N LEU A 50 -18.61 -10.30 -37.43
CA LEU A 50 -17.31 -9.75 -37.00
C LEU A 50 -17.48 -8.35 -36.38
N ALA A 51 -18.40 -7.54 -36.90
CA ALA A 51 -18.70 -6.21 -36.37
C ALA A 51 -19.44 -6.29 -35.02
N PHE A 52 -20.44 -7.17 -34.87
CA PHE A 52 -21.16 -7.31 -33.60
C PHE A 52 -20.33 -7.95 -32.48
N GLY A 53 -19.50 -8.95 -32.80
CA GLY A 53 -18.55 -9.52 -31.83
C GLY A 53 -17.50 -8.52 -31.39
N ALA A 54 -16.94 -7.74 -32.33
CA ALA A 54 -15.96 -6.69 -32.03
C ALA A 54 -16.57 -5.52 -31.24
N VAL A 55 -17.79 -5.07 -31.59
CA VAL A 55 -18.53 -4.01 -30.88
C VAL A 55 -19.02 -4.46 -29.50
N GLY A 56 -19.40 -5.73 -29.34
CA GLY A 56 -19.74 -6.31 -28.04
C GLY A 56 -18.53 -6.45 -27.12
N LEU A 57 -17.38 -6.86 -27.66
CA LEU A 57 -16.12 -6.96 -26.91
C LEU A 57 -15.54 -5.58 -26.55
N THR A 58 -15.55 -4.62 -27.49
CA THR A 58 -15.12 -3.25 -27.20
C THR A 58 -16.11 -2.54 -26.29
N GLY A 59 -17.41 -2.74 -26.49
CA GLY A 59 -18.47 -2.21 -25.62
C GLY A 59 -18.38 -2.76 -24.20
N PHE A 60 -18.18 -4.08 -24.02
CA PHE A 60 -17.97 -4.68 -22.71
C PHE A 60 -16.61 -4.27 -22.09
N SER A 61 -15.55 -4.17 -22.89
CA SER A 61 -14.26 -3.66 -22.41
C SER A 61 -14.35 -2.20 -21.98
N MET A 62 -15.11 -1.37 -22.70
CA MET A 62 -15.43 0.00 -22.27
C MET A 62 -16.33 0.03 -21.05
N LEU A 63 -17.31 -0.87 -20.94
CA LEU A 63 -18.15 -0.99 -19.76
C LEU A 63 -17.35 -1.46 -18.53
N ALA A 64 -16.37 -2.36 -18.70
CA ALA A 64 -15.45 -2.81 -17.66
C ALA A 64 -14.41 -1.74 -17.29
N ILE A 65 -14.07 -0.82 -18.20
CA ILE A 65 -13.34 0.41 -17.89
C ILE A 65 -14.20 1.37 -17.06
N VAL A 66 -15.51 1.46 -17.34
CA VAL A 66 -16.45 2.33 -16.61
C VAL A 66 -16.83 1.73 -15.24
N PHE A 67 -16.96 0.41 -15.15
CA PHE A 67 -17.24 -0.36 -13.93
C PHE A 67 -16.01 -1.05 -13.36
N SER A 68 -14.79 -0.54 -13.60
CA SER A 68 -13.66 -0.93 -12.76
C SER A 68 -14.00 -0.46 -11.35
N VAL A 69 -14.63 -1.35 -10.58
CA VAL A 69 -14.81 -1.20 -9.15
C VAL A 69 -13.38 -1.09 -8.64
N ALA A 70 -13.00 0.14 -8.32
CA ALA A 70 -11.74 0.47 -7.69
C ALA A 70 -11.81 -0.15 -6.29
N ASP A 71 -11.44 -1.41 -6.17
CA ASP A 71 -11.26 -2.05 -4.88
C ASP A 71 -9.91 -1.59 -4.33
N ASP A 72 -9.94 -1.17 -3.06
CA ASP A 72 -8.70 -0.99 -2.30
C ASP A 72 -7.99 -2.35 -2.28
N ALA A 73 -6.83 -2.40 -2.94
CA ALA A 73 -6.12 -3.66 -3.17
C ALA A 73 -5.38 -4.15 -1.93
N LEU A 74 -5.30 -3.34 -0.87
CA LEU A 74 -4.54 -3.60 0.35
C LEU A 74 -5.41 -3.40 1.59
N ASP A 75 -5.43 -4.39 2.47
CA ASP A 75 -6.06 -4.29 3.78
C ASP A 75 -5.16 -3.46 4.72
N ARG A 76 -5.67 -2.32 5.18
CA ARG A 76 -4.93 -1.38 6.05
C ARG A 76 -5.23 -1.61 7.54
N GLU A 77 -6.21 -2.45 7.87
CA GLU A 77 -6.59 -2.74 9.25
C GLU A 77 -5.41 -3.24 10.11
N PRO A 78 -4.50 -4.11 9.62
CA PRO A 78 -3.34 -4.53 10.40
C PRO A 78 -2.41 -3.37 10.76
N CYS A 79 -2.21 -2.42 9.84
CA CYS A 79 -1.32 -1.28 10.06
C CYS A 79 -1.92 -0.25 11.03
N ILE A 80 -3.24 -0.07 10.96
CA ILE A 80 -4.00 0.71 11.94
C ILE A 80 -3.90 0.08 13.33
N HIS A 81 -4.05 -1.24 13.41
CA HIS A 81 -3.93 -1.97 14.66
C HIS A 81 -2.54 -1.83 15.29
N ASN A 82 -1.48 -1.88 14.48
CA ASN A 82 -0.11 -1.66 14.94
C ASN A 82 0.13 -0.24 15.48
N ASN A 83 -0.37 0.81 14.80
CA ASN A 83 -0.33 2.18 15.33
C ASN A 83 -0.95 2.26 16.74
N ARG A 84 -2.15 1.67 16.91
CA ARG A 84 -2.83 1.65 18.21
C ARG A 84 -2.01 0.92 19.28
N ARG A 85 -1.46 -0.25 18.95
CA ARG A 85 -0.60 -1.01 19.88
C ARG A 85 0.65 -0.23 20.30
N ILE A 86 1.30 0.45 19.36
CA ILE A 86 2.45 1.31 19.63
C ILE A 86 2.06 2.45 20.58
N MET A 87 0.98 3.17 20.28
CA MET A 87 0.55 4.30 21.12
C MET A 87 0.14 3.85 22.52
N VAL A 88 -0.55 2.71 22.65
CA VAL A 88 -0.86 2.12 23.97
C VAL A 88 0.41 1.76 24.72
N ALA A 89 1.40 1.16 24.06
CA ALA A 89 2.67 0.81 24.68
C ALA A 89 3.46 2.05 25.16
N ILE A 90 3.43 3.14 24.38
CA ILE A 90 4.01 4.43 24.75
C ILE A 90 3.32 5.01 26.01
N HIS A 91 1.99 4.97 26.09
CA HIS A 91 1.26 5.43 27.27
C HIS A 91 1.55 4.55 28.49
N ASN A 92 1.62 3.23 28.32
CA ASN A 92 2.01 2.32 29.41
C ASN A 92 3.45 2.55 29.88
N TYR A 93 4.37 2.88 28.97
CA TYR A 93 5.73 3.32 29.31
C TYR A 93 5.67 4.58 30.18
N HIS A 94 4.90 5.58 29.75
CA HIS A 94 4.69 6.79 30.53
C HIS A 94 4.12 6.51 31.93
N ASP A 95 3.12 5.65 32.05
CA ASP A 95 2.51 5.32 33.34
C ASP A 95 3.50 4.62 34.29
N LYS A 96 4.42 3.80 33.75
CA LYS A 96 5.46 3.12 34.54
C LYS A 96 6.64 4.04 34.90
N HIS A 97 7.05 4.93 33.99
CA HIS A 97 8.29 5.71 34.10
C HIS A 97 8.07 7.18 34.45
N GLY A 98 6.83 7.67 34.45
CA GLY A 98 6.47 9.07 34.72
C GLY A 98 6.78 10.04 33.57
N ALA A 99 7.25 9.54 32.43
CA ALA A 99 7.58 10.33 31.24
C ALA A 99 7.43 9.47 29.98
N LEU A 100 7.10 10.10 28.85
CA LEU A 100 7.18 9.50 27.52
C LEU A 100 8.61 8.99 27.27
N PRO A 101 8.77 7.91 26.49
CA PRO A 101 10.09 7.44 26.14
C PRO A 101 10.84 8.52 25.34
N PRO A 102 12.13 8.75 25.61
CA PRO A 102 12.96 9.54 24.70
C PRO A 102 13.03 8.82 23.34
N ALA A 103 13.33 9.56 22.26
CA ALA A 103 13.55 8.93 20.95
C ALA A 103 14.68 7.88 21.01
N TRP A 104 15.70 8.13 21.84
CA TRP A 104 16.71 7.16 22.21
C TRP A 104 17.35 7.47 23.56
N THR A 105 17.89 6.45 24.21
CA THR A 105 18.75 6.64 25.39
C THR A 105 20.16 7.02 24.96
N VAL A 106 20.93 7.59 25.90
CA VAL A 106 22.34 7.93 25.70
C VAL A 106 23.19 7.40 26.85
N ASP A 107 24.48 7.18 26.59
CA ASP A 107 25.47 6.89 27.64
C ASP A 107 25.93 8.17 28.37
N ALA A 108 26.89 8.02 29.29
CA ALA A 108 27.47 9.14 30.05
C ALA A 108 28.16 10.19 29.17
N ASP A 109 28.63 9.80 27.97
CA ASP A 109 29.27 10.68 27.00
C ASP A 109 28.26 11.29 26.00
N GLY A 110 26.97 10.99 26.15
CA GLY A 110 25.89 11.46 25.29
C GLY A 110 25.74 10.68 23.97
N ARG A 111 26.41 9.53 23.82
CA ARG A 111 26.32 8.69 22.62
C ARG A 111 24.99 7.93 22.60
N PRO A 112 24.24 7.92 21.48
CA PRO A 112 22.99 7.17 21.37
C PRO A 112 23.19 5.67 21.62
N LEU A 113 22.35 5.10 22.47
CA LEU A 113 22.39 3.68 22.82
C LEU A 113 21.23 2.92 22.20
N HIS A 114 19.99 3.13 22.65
CA HIS A 114 18.84 2.32 22.25
C HIS A 114 17.69 3.17 21.74
N SER A 115 17.07 2.76 20.63
CA SER A 115 15.85 3.35 20.11
C SER A 115 14.68 3.23 21.09
N TRP A 116 13.75 4.19 21.07
CA TRP A 116 12.46 4.12 21.77
C TRP A 116 11.72 2.81 21.54
N ARG A 117 11.91 2.19 20.36
CA ARG A 117 11.33 0.89 20.01
C ARG A 117 11.77 -0.23 20.96
N VAL A 118 13.05 -0.24 21.35
CA VAL A 118 13.59 -1.19 22.34
C VAL A 118 12.99 -0.91 23.71
N LEU A 119 12.85 0.36 24.09
CA LEU A 119 12.31 0.77 25.40
C LEU A 119 10.86 0.31 25.61
N ILE A 120 10.07 0.22 24.53
CA ILE A 120 8.66 -0.17 24.63
C ILE A 120 8.41 -1.67 24.41
N LEU A 121 9.43 -2.49 24.12
CA LEU A 121 9.28 -3.94 23.88
C LEU A 121 8.45 -4.66 24.97
N PRO A 122 8.71 -4.45 26.28
CA PRO A 122 7.90 -5.04 27.35
C PRO A 122 6.40 -4.75 27.24
N PHE A 123 6.04 -3.59 26.70
CA PHE A 123 4.67 -3.08 26.65
C PHE A 123 3.94 -3.46 25.36
N VAL A 124 4.64 -3.98 24.35
CA VAL A 124 4.04 -4.56 23.13
C VAL A 124 3.96 -6.08 23.17
N GLY A 125 4.41 -6.71 24.27
CA GLY A 125 4.40 -8.17 24.48
C GLY A 125 5.72 -8.85 24.12
N GLU A 126 6.82 -8.11 23.96
CA GLU A 126 8.12 -8.60 23.50
C GLU A 126 9.16 -8.61 24.64
N GLU A 127 8.73 -9.02 25.85
CA GLU A 127 9.57 -9.06 27.06
C GLU A 127 10.77 -10.02 26.89
N GLU A 128 10.57 -11.18 26.26
CA GLU A 128 11.64 -12.16 26.02
C GLU A 128 12.72 -11.62 25.07
N LEU A 129 12.33 -10.82 24.07
CA LEU A 129 13.27 -10.15 23.18
C LEU A 129 14.00 -9.02 23.93
N TYR A 130 13.29 -8.25 24.75
CA TYR A 130 13.88 -7.20 25.58
C TYR A 130 15.00 -7.73 26.49
N GLN A 131 14.79 -8.89 27.12
CA GLN A 131 15.77 -9.53 28.00
C GLN A 131 17.04 -10.01 27.30
N GLN A 132 17.02 -10.15 25.97
CA GLN A 132 18.21 -10.52 25.19
C GLN A 132 19.14 -9.32 24.93
N PHE A 133 18.66 -8.09 25.06
CA PHE A 133 19.48 -6.89 24.88
C PHE A 133 20.46 -6.68 26.03
N ARG A 134 21.68 -6.29 25.68
CA ARG A 134 22.65 -5.71 26.63
C ARG A 134 22.48 -4.21 26.65
N LEU A 135 21.73 -3.71 27.63
CA LEU A 135 21.36 -2.29 27.72
C LEU A 135 22.53 -1.37 28.14
N ASP A 136 23.62 -1.97 28.61
CA ASP A 136 24.91 -1.32 28.91
C ASP A 136 25.83 -1.22 27.68
N GLU A 137 25.46 -1.85 26.56
CA GLU A 137 26.16 -1.78 25.28
C GLU A 137 25.36 -0.94 24.28
N PRO A 138 25.99 -0.35 23.24
CA PRO A 138 25.25 0.34 22.18
C PRO A 138 24.43 -0.64 21.33
N TRP A 139 23.42 -0.14 20.61
CA TRP A 139 22.59 -0.94 19.70
C TRP A 139 23.40 -1.70 18.63
N ASP A 140 24.53 -1.13 18.23
CA ASP A 140 25.41 -1.66 17.19
C ASP A 140 26.57 -2.49 17.77
N SER A 141 26.48 -2.95 19.04
CA SER A 141 27.46 -3.89 19.58
C SER A 141 27.40 -5.24 18.86
N PRO A 142 28.51 -6.02 18.81
CA PRO A 142 28.50 -7.35 18.22
C PRO A 142 27.44 -8.29 18.79
N HIS A 143 26.99 -8.06 20.03
CA HIS A 143 25.89 -8.81 20.66
C HIS A 143 24.53 -8.29 20.18
N ASN A 144 24.24 -6.99 20.36
CA ASN A 144 22.92 -6.41 20.05
C ASN A 144 22.58 -6.44 18.55
N GLN A 145 23.57 -6.30 17.66
CA GLN A 145 23.35 -6.38 16.20
C GLN A 145 22.75 -7.74 15.76
N GLN A 146 22.99 -8.83 16.50
CA GLN A 146 22.43 -10.14 16.18
C GLN A 146 20.90 -10.18 16.31
N LEU A 147 20.32 -9.22 17.03
CA LEU A 147 18.87 -9.09 17.23
C LEU A 147 18.20 -8.30 16.08
N ALA A 148 18.97 -7.75 15.13
CA ALA A 148 18.46 -6.92 14.03
C ALA A 148 17.38 -7.63 13.19
N ASP A 149 17.50 -8.93 13.00
CA ASP A 149 16.55 -9.73 12.21
C ASP A 149 15.29 -10.14 12.99
N GLN A 150 15.25 -9.89 14.31
CA GLN A 150 14.14 -10.19 15.19
C GLN A 150 13.19 -9.00 15.37
N MET A 151 13.06 -8.12 14.37
CA MET A 151 12.16 -6.97 14.46
C MET A 151 10.71 -7.42 14.73
N PRO A 152 10.08 -6.98 15.83
CA PRO A 152 8.68 -7.28 16.10
C PRO A 152 7.74 -6.82 14.99
N ALA A 153 6.74 -7.64 14.68
CA ALA A 153 5.76 -7.36 13.63
C ALA A 153 4.99 -6.06 13.88
N VAL A 154 4.86 -5.62 15.14
CA VAL A 154 4.19 -4.36 15.51
C VAL A 154 4.88 -3.12 14.92
N PHE A 155 6.19 -3.17 14.65
CA PHE A 155 6.92 -2.04 14.07
C PHE A 155 6.90 -2.01 12.53
N ARG A 156 6.32 -3.03 11.90
CA ARG A 156 6.18 -3.13 10.46
C ARG A 156 4.72 -2.97 10.08
N CYS A 157 4.42 -2.18 9.05
CA CYS A 157 3.09 -2.21 8.47
C CYS A 157 3.00 -3.39 7.47
N GLN A 158 2.02 -4.27 7.68
CA GLN A 158 1.86 -5.51 6.91
C GLN A 158 1.48 -5.25 5.45
N ALA A 159 0.64 -4.24 5.19
CA ALA A 159 0.32 -3.83 3.83
C ALA A 159 1.55 -3.38 3.02
N CYS A 160 2.66 -3.01 3.67
CA CYS A 160 3.93 -2.70 2.99
C CYS A 160 4.66 -3.95 2.52
N GLU A 161 4.51 -5.07 3.26
CA GLU A 161 5.02 -6.35 2.78
C GLU A 161 4.22 -6.84 1.59
N GLU A 162 2.91 -6.60 1.59
CA GLU A 162 2.06 -6.85 0.43
C GLU A 162 2.51 -6.01 -0.78
N CYS A 163 2.95 -4.76 -0.56
CA CYS A 163 3.58 -3.96 -1.61
C CYS A 163 4.85 -4.62 -2.18
N ARG A 164 5.60 -5.46 -1.43
CA ARG A 164 6.76 -6.17 -2.02
C ARG A 164 6.37 -7.19 -3.08
N GLY A 165 5.17 -7.74 -3.00
CA GLY A 165 4.60 -8.64 -4.01
C GLY A 165 3.75 -7.92 -5.05
N ALA A 166 3.53 -6.60 -4.90
CA ALA A 166 2.66 -5.84 -5.76
C ALA A 166 3.26 -5.64 -7.15
N TRP A 167 2.39 -5.56 -8.15
CA TRP A 167 2.78 -5.48 -9.54
C TRP A 167 3.21 -4.06 -9.92
N GLY A 168 4.40 -3.90 -10.48
CA GLY A 168 4.85 -2.63 -11.06
C GLY A 168 5.00 -1.49 -10.05
N VAL A 169 5.45 -1.80 -8.82
CA VAL A 169 5.74 -0.80 -7.78
C VAL A 169 6.68 0.29 -8.35
N PRO A 170 6.30 1.58 -8.31
CA PRO A 170 7.07 2.64 -8.94
C PRO A 170 8.16 3.27 -8.03
N TRP A 171 8.51 2.63 -6.91
CA TRP A 171 9.53 3.06 -5.95
C TRP A 171 10.30 1.85 -5.38
N ASP A 172 11.46 2.12 -4.78
CA ASP A 172 12.27 1.10 -4.11
C ASP A 172 11.66 0.67 -2.77
N LEU A 173 11.72 -0.62 -2.49
CA LEU A 173 11.18 -1.19 -1.25
C LEU A 173 12.27 -1.19 -0.16
N PRO A 174 11.97 -0.69 1.06
CA PRO A 174 12.96 -0.67 2.15
C PRO A 174 13.40 -2.09 2.54
N PRO A 175 14.54 -2.33 3.20
CA PRO A 175 14.87 -3.65 3.78
C PRO A 175 13.81 -4.20 4.75
N ARG A 176 13.83 -5.51 5.07
CA ARG A 176 12.82 -6.12 5.96
C ARG A 176 12.95 -5.67 7.41
N ASN A 177 14.14 -5.36 7.88
CA ASN A 177 14.43 -4.89 9.23
C ASN A 177 14.23 -3.37 9.42
N CYS A 178 13.60 -2.70 8.45
CA CYS A 178 13.23 -1.29 8.55
C CYS A 178 11.81 -1.15 9.14
N PRO A 179 11.63 -0.30 10.17
CA PRO A 179 10.32 -0.05 10.73
C PRO A 179 9.51 0.91 9.85
N SER A 180 8.18 0.78 9.88
CA SER A 180 7.26 1.66 9.14
C SER A 180 6.81 2.87 9.96
N TYR A 181 6.96 2.84 11.28
CA TYR A 181 6.44 3.87 12.18
C TYR A 181 7.58 4.62 12.85
N HIS A 182 7.58 5.95 12.76
CA HIS A 182 8.68 6.81 13.21
C HIS A 182 8.16 7.92 14.11
N LEU A 183 8.81 8.13 15.25
CA LEU A 183 8.51 9.27 16.13
C LEU A 183 9.00 10.57 15.49
N VAL A 184 8.34 11.67 15.83
CA VAL A 184 8.88 13.01 15.62
C VAL A 184 9.47 13.49 16.94
N ALA A 185 10.77 13.79 16.96
CA ALA A 185 11.48 14.15 18.17
C ALA A 185 12.35 15.40 17.98
N ASP A 186 11.98 16.44 18.72
CA ASP A 186 12.54 17.78 18.60
C ASP A 186 12.33 18.55 19.91
N PRO A 187 13.17 19.54 20.28
CA PRO A 187 12.91 20.38 21.45
C PRO A 187 11.53 21.04 21.48
N ASP A 188 10.94 21.31 20.32
CA ASP A 188 9.60 21.91 20.22
C ASP A 188 8.48 20.86 20.05
N ALA A 189 8.81 19.57 19.91
CA ALA A 189 7.84 18.48 19.74
C ALA A 189 7.48 17.81 21.08
N ALA A 190 6.44 16.97 21.08
CA ALA A 190 6.01 16.28 22.30
C ALA A 190 7.04 15.25 22.80
N PHE A 191 7.84 14.69 21.89
CA PHE A 191 8.94 13.79 22.21
C PHE A 191 10.27 14.53 22.05
N HIS A 192 11.20 14.32 22.98
CA HIS A 192 12.56 14.82 22.84
C HIS A 192 13.52 13.69 22.47
N ARG A 193 14.67 14.07 21.92
CA ARG A 193 15.66 13.11 21.42
C ARG A 193 16.24 12.21 22.51
N THR A 194 16.73 12.83 23.59
CA THR A 194 17.51 12.14 24.64
C THR A 194 16.89 12.24 26.02
N SER A 195 15.84 13.04 26.21
CA SER A 195 15.14 13.20 27.48
C SER A 195 13.68 12.74 27.35
N GLY A 196 13.16 12.13 28.41
CA GLY A 196 11.73 11.87 28.50
C GLY A 196 10.97 13.18 28.70
N ALA A 197 9.83 13.34 28.02
CA ALA A 197 8.92 14.45 28.21
C ALA A 197 7.68 13.99 28.97
N THR A 198 7.08 14.85 29.80
CA THR A 198 5.81 14.49 30.47
C THR A 198 4.64 14.83 29.57
N LEU A 199 3.54 14.08 29.67
CA LEU A 199 2.29 14.42 28.97
C LEU A 199 1.71 15.79 29.36
N ALA A 200 2.14 16.36 30.48
CA ALA A 200 1.75 17.69 30.93
C ALA A 200 2.59 18.82 30.30
N ALA A 201 3.77 18.50 29.77
CA ALA A 201 4.62 19.47 29.07
C ALA A 201 4.04 19.85 27.69
N THR A 202 3.22 18.98 27.09
CA THR A 202 2.45 19.29 25.89
C THR A 202 1.25 20.15 26.26
N THR A 203 1.32 21.45 25.96
CA THR A 203 0.22 22.40 26.21
C THR A 203 -0.82 22.41 25.11
N ASP A 204 -0.48 21.91 23.91
CA ASP A 204 -1.40 21.72 22.82
C ASP A 204 -2.41 20.57 23.09
N ARG A 205 -3.50 20.54 22.31
CA ARG A 205 -4.47 19.46 22.40
C ARG A 205 -3.84 18.15 21.92
N ARG A 206 -3.80 17.15 22.79
CA ARG A 206 -3.19 15.84 22.51
C ARG A 206 -3.76 15.12 21.28
N ASN A 207 -5.02 15.37 20.91
CA ASN A 207 -5.67 14.79 19.72
C ASN A 207 -5.45 15.62 18.44
N GLU A 208 -4.68 16.71 18.52
CA GLU A 208 -4.25 17.58 17.42
C GLU A 208 -2.71 17.61 17.28
N THR A 209 -1.98 17.19 18.33
CA THR A 209 -0.52 16.99 18.29
C THR A 209 -0.12 15.64 17.67
N ILE A 210 0.45 15.65 16.47
CA ILE A 210 1.03 14.50 15.77
C ILE A 210 2.36 14.11 16.41
N VAL A 211 2.54 12.81 16.69
CA VAL A 211 3.75 12.30 17.35
C VAL A 211 4.40 11.11 16.65
N LEU A 212 3.64 10.36 15.87
CA LEU A 212 4.10 9.18 15.13
C LEU A 212 3.66 9.29 13.68
N VAL A 213 4.57 9.04 12.75
CA VAL A 213 4.30 9.08 11.31
C VAL A 213 4.63 7.73 10.70
N GLU A 214 3.69 7.20 9.91
CA GLU A 214 3.94 6.04 9.06
C GLU A 214 4.67 6.48 7.77
N SER A 215 5.83 5.89 7.50
CA SER A 215 6.67 6.24 6.35
C SER A 215 7.51 5.05 5.86
N HIS A 216 7.75 5.02 4.54
CA HIS A 216 8.53 3.99 3.84
C HIS A 216 9.90 4.48 3.38
N GLU A 217 10.14 5.79 3.46
CA GLU A 217 11.37 6.40 2.94
C GLU A 217 12.56 6.22 3.87
N ARG A 218 12.30 5.97 5.16
CA ARG A 218 13.36 5.76 6.16
C ARG A 218 13.78 4.29 6.19
N THR A 219 14.97 4.02 5.69
CA THR A 219 15.53 2.68 5.46
C THR A 219 16.52 2.24 6.55
N LYS A 220 16.49 2.90 7.72
CA LYS A 220 17.35 2.54 8.85
C LYS A 220 16.86 1.27 9.53
N ASN A 221 17.80 0.58 10.18
CA ASN A 221 17.50 -0.59 11.00
C ASN A 221 16.66 -0.17 12.21
N TRP A 222 15.68 -0.98 12.62
CA TRP A 222 14.83 -0.70 13.78
C TRP A 222 15.56 -0.57 15.13
N LEU A 223 16.75 -1.15 15.25
CA LEU A 223 17.63 -1.01 16.42
C LEU A 223 18.30 0.37 16.48
N GLU A 224 18.52 0.99 15.32
CA GLU A 224 19.24 2.26 15.22
C GLU A 224 18.45 3.38 15.90
N PRO A 225 19.08 4.16 16.80
CA PRO A 225 18.55 5.38 17.36
C PRO A 225 18.16 6.39 16.27
N ASP A 226 16.85 6.57 16.08
CA ASP A 226 16.35 7.35 14.97
C ASP A 226 14.92 7.86 15.21
N ALA A 227 14.69 9.13 14.87
CA ALA A 227 13.40 9.82 14.86
C ALA A 227 13.45 10.99 13.86
N TYR A 228 12.30 11.40 13.33
CA TYR A 228 12.25 12.56 12.45
C TYR A 228 12.48 13.84 13.26
N SER A 229 13.30 14.76 12.76
CA SER A 229 13.28 16.14 13.23
C SER A 229 11.95 16.81 12.86
N LEU A 230 11.67 17.95 13.47
CA LEU A 230 10.48 18.71 13.14
C LEU A 230 10.48 19.13 11.65
N GLU A 231 11.61 19.57 11.12
CA GLU A 231 11.78 19.95 9.71
C GLU A 231 11.59 18.77 8.76
N GLU A 232 12.20 17.62 9.05
CA GLU A 232 12.02 16.42 8.22
C GLU A 232 10.54 15.97 8.22
N ALA A 233 9.87 16.03 9.38
CA ALA A 233 8.46 15.71 9.49
C ALA A 233 7.58 16.73 8.75
N VAL A 234 7.91 18.02 8.79
CA VAL A 234 7.22 19.06 8.02
C VAL A 234 7.38 18.83 6.52
N GLU A 235 8.59 18.57 6.05
CA GLU A 235 8.85 18.25 4.64
C GLU A 235 8.04 17.03 4.20
N LEU A 236 8.04 15.98 5.03
CA LEU A 236 7.27 14.77 4.79
C LEU A 236 5.76 15.05 4.73
N LEU A 237 5.23 15.88 5.65
CA LEU A 237 3.80 16.18 5.73
C LEU A 237 3.31 17.16 4.65
N THR A 238 4.19 18.00 4.13
CA THR A 238 3.89 18.98 3.06
C THR A 238 4.11 18.42 1.66
N SER A 239 5.00 17.45 1.51
CA SER A 239 5.32 16.84 0.23
C SER A 239 4.15 16.02 -0.33
N ILE A 240 3.87 16.27 -1.61
CA ILE A 240 2.87 15.57 -2.43
C ILE A 240 3.45 14.26 -3.00
N ASP A 241 4.77 14.25 -3.26
CA ASP A 241 5.47 13.10 -3.82
C ASP A 241 5.99 12.13 -2.76
N ALA A 242 6.04 12.57 -1.49
CA ALA A 242 6.47 11.73 -0.39
C ALA A 242 5.61 10.47 -0.26
N VAL A 243 6.27 9.33 -0.17
CA VAL A 243 5.66 8.01 -0.04
C VAL A 243 5.42 7.70 1.44
N ARG A 244 4.42 8.37 2.02
CA ARG A 244 3.92 8.14 3.38
C ARG A 244 3.07 6.85 3.53
N HIS A 245 3.38 5.83 2.75
CA HIS A 245 2.58 4.66 2.40
C HIS A 245 1.55 4.93 1.29
N PRO A 246 1.73 4.31 0.10
CA PRO A 246 0.81 4.48 -0.99
C PRO A 246 -0.43 3.60 -0.80
N ASN A 247 -1.62 4.15 -1.04
CA ASN A 247 -2.80 3.30 -1.22
C ASN A 247 -2.78 2.74 -2.64
N GLN A 248 -3.01 1.43 -2.75
CA GLN A 248 -3.10 0.76 -4.04
C GLN A 248 -4.57 0.52 -4.38
N THR A 249 -4.93 0.90 -5.59
CA THR A 249 -6.25 0.62 -6.15
C THR A 249 -6.04 -0.11 -7.47
N ASP A 250 -6.57 -1.32 -7.57
CA ASP A 250 -6.46 -2.12 -8.79
C ASP A 250 -7.62 -1.78 -9.72
N CYS A 251 -7.32 -1.06 -10.81
CA CYS A 251 -8.25 -0.87 -11.91
C CYS A 251 -8.07 -1.99 -12.94
N PHE A 252 -8.94 -2.03 -13.96
CA PHE A 252 -8.89 -3.09 -14.96
C PHE A 252 -7.54 -3.14 -15.72
N TRP A 253 -7.11 -2.01 -16.29
CA TRP A 253 -5.87 -1.92 -17.09
C TRP A 253 -4.67 -1.37 -16.35
N THR A 254 -4.90 -0.74 -15.20
CA THR A 254 -3.89 -0.01 -14.47
C THR A 254 -4.00 -0.33 -13.00
N THR A 255 -2.88 -0.28 -12.30
CA THR A 255 -2.86 -0.14 -10.85
C THR A 255 -2.57 1.31 -10.54
N ALA A 256 -3.40 1.93 -9.71
CA ALA A 256 -3.22 3.29 -9.23
C ALA A 256 -2.56 3.24 -7.85
N TYR A 257 -1.49 4.00 -7.69
CA TYR A 257 -0.77 4.18 -6.43
C TYR A 257 -0.93 5.63 -5.98
N ALA A 258 -1.73 5.86 -4.95
CA ALA A 258 -1.96 7.20 -4.39
C ALA A 258 -0.83 7.58 -3.43
N GLY A 259 -0.05 8.61 -3.77
CA GLY A 259 1.04 9.15 -2.95
C GLY A 259 0.61 10.34 -2.08
N GLY A 260 1.52 10.90 -1.27
CA GLY A 260 1.25 12.12 -0.51
C GLY A 260 0.19 11.98 0.60
N ARG A 261 -0.11 10.75 0.99
CA ARG A 261 -1.01 10.39 2.09
C ARG A 261 -0.35 9.36 2.99
N GLY A 262 -0.67 9.39 4.27
CA GLY A 262 -0.19 8.41 5.23
C GLY A 262 -0.90 8.49 6.56
N TYR A 263 -0.83 7.40 7.33
CA TYR A 263 -1.32 7.42 8.69
C TYR A 263 -0.35 8.16 9.60
N VAL A 264 -0.90 9.06 10.39
CA VAL A 264 -0.22 9.67 11.52
C VAL A 264 -0.98 9.30 12.78
N SER A 265 -0.26 9.16 13.90
CA SER A 265 -0.87 9.03 15.22
C SER A 265 -0.63 10.29 16.03
N PHE A 266 -1.66 10.65 16.79
CA PHE A 266 -1.70 11.80 17.68
C PHE A 266 -1.33 11.37 19.09
N LEU A 267 -0.90 12.32 19.93
CA LEU A 267 -0.51 12.04 21.30
C LEU A 267 -1.64 11.39 22.13
N SER A 268 -2.91 11.66 21.80
CA SER A 268 -4.08 10.98 22.39
C SER A 268 -4.17 9.49 22.09
N GLY A 269 -3.47 9.01 21.05
CA GLY A 269 -3.61 7.67 20.49
C GLY A 269 -4.59 7.59 19.31
N ASP A 270 -5.26 8.69 18.96
CA ASP A 270 -6.04 8.78 17.72
C ASP A 270 -5.10 8.68 16.50
N TYR A 271 -5.61 8.17 15.37
CA TYR A 271 -4.84 8.07 14.14
C TYR A 271 -5.70 8.51 12.96
N TRP A 272 -5.05 9.10 11.95
CA TRP A 272 -5.73 9.61 10.77
C TRP A 272 -4.87 9.42 9.53
N ASN A 273 -5.52 9.04 8.41
CA ASN A 273 -4.90 9.12 7.09
C ASN A 273 -5.00 10.58 6.61
N LEU A 274 -3.88 11.30 6.68
CA LEU A 274 -3.81 12.70 6.27
C LEU A 274 -3.13 12.82 4.91
N GLY A 275 -3.68 13.70 4.06
CA GLY A 275 -3.00 14.15 2.84
C GLY A 275 -1.88 15.15 3.13
N SER A 276 -1.28 15.66 2.05
CA SER A 276 -0.39 16.82 2.12
C SER A 276 -1.10 18.03 2.72
N MET A 277 -0.40 18.78 3.56
CA MET A 277 -0.91 19.98 4.22
C MET A 277 0.01 21.18 4.01
N SER A 278 -0.42 22.37 4.43
CA SER A 278 0.45 23.56 4.44
C SER A 278 1.57 23.39 5.46
N GLU A 279 2.69 24.07 5.25
CA GLU A 279 3.80 24.07 6.21
C GLU A 279 3.35 24.59 7.59
N GLU A 280 2.49 25.62 7.60
CA GLU A 280 1.88 26.17 8.81
C GLU A 280 1.09 25.11 9.58
N SER A 281 0.20 24.38 8.90
CA SER A 281 -0.56 23.27 9.50
C SER A 281 0.35 22.16 10.03
N ALA A 282 1.37 21.77 9.25
CA ALA A 282 2.29 20.72 9.64
C ALA A 282 3.05 21.10 10.92
N ARG A 283 3.64 22.30 10.95
CA ARG A 283 4.35 22.81 12.14
C ARG A 283 3.42 22.91 13.35
N ALA A 284 2.22 23.44 13.16
CA ALA A 284 1.29 23.61 14.26
C ALA A 284 0.81 22.26 14.84
N CYS A 285 0.66 21.21 14.02
CA CYS A 285 0.33 19.87 14.51
C CYS A 285 1.54 19.11 15.10
N LEU A 286 2.77 19.45 14.73
CA LEU A 286 3.99 18.71 15.16
C LEU A 286 4.61 19.27 16.45
N THR A 287 4.23 20.49 16.86
CA THR A 287 4.77 21.15 18.06
C THR A 287 3.95 20.82 19.31
N ALA A 288 4.62 20.71 20.46
CA ALA A 288 4.00 20.44 21.75
C ALA A 288 3.21 21.64 22.30
N ALA A 289 3.61 22.86 21.91
CA ALA A 289 2.96 24.09 22.33
C ALA A 289 1.73 24.44 21.47
N GLY A 290 1.69 23.95 20.23
CA GLY A 290 0.64 24.22 19.27
C GLY A 290 0.68 25.64 18.70
N GLY A 291 0.08 25.82 17.53
CA GLY A 291 -0.03 27.10 16.81
C GLY A 291 -1.33 27.26 16.00
N GLU A 292 -2.37 26.48 16.38
CA GLU A 292 -3.70 26.30 15.78
C GLU A 292 -3.80 26.30 14.23
N PRO A 293 -3.78 25.12 13.59
CA PRO A 293 -4.60 24.88 12.41
C PRO A 293 -6.06 24.68 12.86
N ARG A 294 -7.02 25.31 12.18
CA ARG A 294 -8.44 25.24 12.59
C ARG A 294 -8.95 23.80 12.42
N ALA A 295 -9.81 23.29 13.32
CA ALA A 295 -10.42 21.96 13.18
C ALA A 295 -11.04 21.71 11.78
N GLY A 296 -11.53 22.76 11.12
CA GLY A 296 -12.00 22.71 9.73
C GLY A 296 -10.90 22.45 8.68
N GLU A 297 -9.68 22.87 8.93
CA GLU A 297 -8.50 22.60 8.10
C GLU A 297 -8.08 21.14 8.18
N LEU A 298 -8.01 20.55 9.37
CA LEU A 298 -7.78 19.11 9.54
C LEU A 298 -8.84 18.27 8.81
N LEU A 299 -10.11 18.67 8.87
CA LEU A 299 -11.19 18.02 8.11
C LEU A 299 -10.99 18.12 6.60
N ARG A 300 -10.52 19.28 6.10
CA ARG A 300 -10.19 19.46 4.68
C ARG A 300 -9.01 18.59 4.25
N ILE A 301 -7.96 18.51 5.07
CA ILE A 301 -6.78 17.66 4.81
C ILE A 301 -7.18 16.20 4.77
N LYS A 302 -8.07 15.75 5.68
CA LYS A 302 -8.63 14.39 5.67
C LYS A 302 -9.39 14.10 4.37
N ALA A 303 -10.15 15.07 3.86
CA ALA A 303 -10.94 14.93 2.64
C ALA A 303 -10.13 15.11 1.33
N ALA A 304 -8.91 15.65 1.38
CA ALA A 304 -8.15 16.07 0.20
C ALA A 304 -7.66 14.88 -0.65
N ARG A 305 -8.15 14.72 -1.88
CA ARG A 305 -7.77 13.59 -2.74
C ARG A 305 -6.26 13.59 -3.03
N ALA A 306 -5.61 12.43 -2.86
CA ALA A 306 -4.20 12.27 -3.21
C ALA A 306 -3.99 12.16 -4.72
N PRO A 307 -2.87 12.67 -5.25
CA PRO A 307 -2.46 12.33 -6.61
C PRO A 307 -2.08 10.85 -6.70
N SER A 308 -2.41 10.25 -7.84
CA SER A 308 -2.15 8.83 -8.10
C SER A 308 -1.21 8.65 -9.29
N LYS A 309 -0.19 7.82 -9.11
CA LYS A 309 0.64 7.30 -10.20
C LYS A 309 -0.02 6.04 -10.74
N HIS A 310 -0.24 5.98 -12.05
CA HIS A 310 -0.87 4.83 -12.69
C HIS A 310 0.17 4.00 -13.43
N VAL A 311 0.18 2.70 -13.18
CA VAL A 311 1.09 1.76 -13.85
C VAL A 311 0.25 0.77 -14.67
N VAL A 312 0.60 0.58 -15.95
CA VAL A 312 -0.17 -0.23 -16.90
C VAL A 312 0.08 -1.72 -16.69
N ARG A 313 -0.95 -2.48 -16.34
CA ARG A 313 -0.90 -3.92 -16.11
C ARG A 313 -0.68 -4.72 -17.40
N TRP A 314 0.58 -4.84 -17.82
CA TRP A 314 0.96 -5.55 -19.05
C TRP A 314 0.58 -7.02 -19.05
N ASP A 315 0.52 -7.66 -17.89
CA ASP A 315 -0.03 -9.00 -17.69
C ASP A 315 -1.49 -9.09 -18.19
N ARG A 316 -2.33 -8.13 -17.79
CA ARG A 316 -3.74 -8.07 -18.22
C ARG A 316 -3.88 -7.66 -19.68
N VAL A 317 -3.02 -6.77 -20.17
CA VAL A 317 -2.97 -6.42 -21.61
C VAL A 317 -2.64 -7.65 -22.45
N ALA A 318 -1.63 -8.43 -22.07
CA ALA A 318 -1.26 -9.66 -22.78
C ALA A 318 -2.39 -10.71 -22.74
N LEU A 319 -3.04 -10.89 -21.59
CA LEU A 319 -4.18 -11.79 -21.45
C LEU A 319 -5.36 -11.36 -22.34
N MET A 320 -5.65 -10.05 -22.43
CA MET A 320 -6.68 -9.57 -23.37
C MET A 320 -6.30 -9.87 -24.82
N LEU A 321 -5.06 -9.60 -25.23
CA LEU A 321 -4.62 -9.89 -26.61
C LEU A 321 -4.75 -11.38 -26.95
N ALA A 322 -4.39 -12.25 -26.00
CA ALA A 322 -4.61 -13.68 -26.10
C ALA A 322 -6.10 -14.02 -26.18
N PHE A 323 -6.94 -13.41 -25.35
CA PHE A 323 -8.40 -13.62 -25.35
C PHE A 323 -9.00 -13.30 -26.71
N VAL A 324 -8.67 -12.12 -27.25
CA VAL A 324 -9.15 -11.66 -28.56
C VAL A 324 -8.68 -12.60 -29.66
N THR A 325 -7.42 -13.03 -29.63
CA THR A 325 -6.88 -13.95 -30.63
C THR A 325 -7.60 -15.30 -30.58
N ILE A 326 -7.85 -15.84 -29.38
CA ILE A 326 -8.55 -17.11 -29.18
C ILE A 326 -10.02 -17.00 -29.60
N ALA A 327 -10.68 -15.91 -29.26
CA ALA A 327 -12.07 -15.66 -29.63
C ALA A 327 -12.27 -15.54 -31.15
N LEU A 328 -11.26 -15.03 -31.88
CA LEU A 328 -11.33 -14.80 -33.32
C LEU A 328 -10.73 -15.96 -34.16
N ALA A 329 -9.86 -16.79 -33.60
CA ALA A 329 -9.13 -17.83 -34.33
C ALA A 329 -10.02 -18.80 -35.13
N PRO A 330 -11.15 -19.32 -34.60
CA PRO A 330 -12.03 -20.21 -35.36
C PRO A 330 -12.64 -19.57 -36.61
N MET A 331 -12.83 -18.24 -36.59
CA MET A 331 -13.34 -17.50 -37.75
C MET A 331 -12.25 -17.33 -38.82
N TRP A 332 -11.01 -17.13 -38.40
CA TRP A 332 -9.89 -16.93 -39.31
C TRP A 332 -9.51 -18.22 -40.06
N GLU A 333 -9.49 -19.36 -39.35
CA GLU A 333 -9.24 -20.67 -39.94
C GLU A 333 -10.26 -21.00 -41.05
N ARG A 334 -11.55 -20.74 -40.80
CA ARG A 334 -12.59 -20.97 -41.81
C ARG A 334 -12.52 -20.07 -43.02
N ARG A 335 -12.15 -18.80 -42.83
CA ARG A 335 -11.96 -17.87 -43.96
C ARG A 335 -10.82 -18.36 -44.87
N ARG A 336 -9.75 -18.92 -44.29
CA ARG A 336 -8.69 -19.57 -45.09
C ARG A 336 -9.19 -20.82 -45.81
N SER A 337 -9.94 -21.69 -45.14
CA SER A 337 -10.53 -22.89 -45.78
C SER A 337 -11.52 -22.54 -46.90
N ALA A 338 -12.31 -21.48 -46.75
CA ALA A 338 -13.25 -21.03 -47.78
C ALA A 338 -12.52 -20.40 -48.99
N ASN A 339 -11.44 -19.65 -48.76
CA ASN A 339 -10.64 -19.07 -49.84
C ASN A 339 -9.88 -20.13 -50.63
N THR A 340 -9.32 -21.14 -49.96
CA THR A 340 -8.62 -22.27 -50.62
C THR A 340 -9.58 -23.19 -51.39
N ALA A 341 -10.85 -23.29 -50.97
CA ALA A 341 -11.87 -24.03 -51.72
C ALA A 341 -12.36 -23.31 -53.00
N ASN A 342 -12.11 -22.00 -53.11
CA ASN A 342 -12.52 -21.17 -54.26
C ASN A 342 -11.34 -20.86 -55.22
N GLU A 343 -10.15 -21.40 -54.99
CA GLU A 343 -9.03 -21.29 -55.93
C GLU A 343 -9.29 -22.21 -57.14
N PRO A 344 -9.25 -21.68 -58.38
CA PRO A 344 -9.48 -22.51 -59.57
C PRO A 344 -8.39 -23.58 -59.65
N GLN A 345 -8.80 -24.85 -59.74
CA GLN A 345 -7.86 -25.94 -60.01
C GLN A 345 -7.27 -25.77 -61.42
N PRO A 346 -5.96 -26.03 -61.60
CA PRO A 346 -5.26 -25.82 -62.87
C PRO A 346 -5.80 -26.65 -64.03
#